data_AF-A0A3A4U7F2-F1
#
_entry.id   AF-A0A3A4U7F2-F1
#
_cell.length_a   1.000
_cell.length_b   1.000
_cell.length_c   1.000
_cell.angle_alpha   90.00
_cell.angle_beta   90.00
_cell.angle_gamma   90.00
#
_symmetry.space_group_name_H-M   'P 1'
#
loop_
_entity.id
_entity.type
_entity.pdbx_description
1 polymer ?
#
loop_
_entity_poly.entity_id
_entity_poly.type
_entity_poly.pdbx_seq_one_letter_code
_entity_poly.pdbx_strand_id
1 'polypeptide(L)'
;MSKMPLIGAAIAKRRRHRAVAWALVLLVLSTVLWTGCSGKPPDEFTPGETVISVILLMDTTGSMTESWAGGVKMDSARQAAHRLLDVLEEEAGVVGRRYRVAVIGFNTSAWVAQEFTSDFALLRQAVDGLNPDGQTDIGQGLETALGYLRDSVFHRAYVILLSDGMANAGRSSGQILEWLRGALHGEKLVASVYGANYGLSDIDTRGVASFVGDALSGRGYDTSVLLDRGRPVVLSRLPGDNVFWFSGHANWNVMGFHDPANDRTRVSSSDVQRLDLPDLLLAVVQGCLAGKDVEDEGNILHTFVDSGARVAIGYSVLTYVPQHDAWARAFWPAVEAGETIRAAALAGTVRAYHEDPFTPLPASVVVTYPASVAQRMTLRDLEEQAARGFRIYTVGFGDRGNLDENLLRGIAGLTGGEYLYGGEAQALENIFVKAQHLGTGDLQGEFSGTVKPGETLTAGVVAVLEGDADLRITLNWPGSTVGLRLYDPKGHLIGPDYPRLVIYRQERPTYVVIERPMPGPWRVEVVGQDVAASGTPFYVVASTSDVPVRGAEPVEFLLWVAIMAFVALAVAPRVRLDRPYYEEVRAR
;
A
#
# COMPACT_ATOMS: atom_id res chain seq x y z
N MET A 1 28.04 -79.59 0.49
CA MET A 1 28.33 -78.40 1.32
C MET A 1 28.78 -77.29 0.39
N SER A 2 27.86 -76.42 -0.04
CA SER A 2 27.60 -75.07 0.49
C SER A 2 28.73 -74.08 0.22
N LYS A 3 28.44 -73.08 -0.64
CA LYS A 3 28.63 -71.65 -0.36
C LYS A 3 27.95 -70.79 -1.43
N MET A 4 26.79 -70.23 -1.07
CA MET A 4 26.22 -69.01 -1.65
C MET A 4 26.40 -67.92 -0.59
N PRO A 5 26.96 -66.75 -0.94
CA PRO A 5 26.23 -65.50 -0.66
C PRO A 5 26.58 -64.39 -1.67
N LEU A 6 25.79 -64.23 -2.74
CA LEU A 6 25.81 -63.01 -3.57
C LEU A 6 24.43 -62.36 -3.74
N ILE A 7 23.36 -63.05 -3.33
CA ILE A 7 21.98 -62.54 -3.46
C ILE A 7 21.61 -61.59 -2.31
N GLY A 8 22.19 -61.75 -1.11
CA GLY A 8 21.88 -60.93 0.06
C GLY A 8 22.26 -59.45 -0.06
N ALA A 9 23.39 -59.14 -0.72
CA ALA A 9 23.89 -57.78 -0.83
C ALA A 9 23.09 -56.91 -1.83
N ALA A 10 22.63 -57.51 -2.93
CA ALA A 10 21.81 -56.81 -3.94
C ALA A 10 20.40 -56.49 -3.42
N ILE A 11 19.80 -57.40 -2.64
CA ILE A 11 18.48 -57.19 -2.01
C ILE A 11 18.57 -56.14 -0.89
N ALA A 12 19.64 -56.14 -0.09
CA ALA A 12 19.88 -55.13 0.94
C ALA A 12 20.08 -53.72 0.35
N LYS A 13 20.79 -53.60 -0.78
CA LYS A 13 20.99 -52.32 -1.47
C LYS A 13 19.69 -51.78 -2.06
N ARG A 14 18.85 -52.63 -2.70
CA ARG A 14 17.52 -52.26 -3.20
C ARG A 14 16.54 -51.84 -2.09
N ARG A 15 16.59 -52.49 -0.91
CA ARG A 15 15.79 -52.08 0.27
C ARG A 15 16.22 -50.72 0.81
N ARG A 16 17.53 -50.42 0.85
CA ARG A 16 18.04 -49.09 1.27
C ARG A 16 17.60 -47.96 0.32
N HIS A 17 17.64 -48.17 -1.00
CA HIS A 17 17.18 -47.16 -1.95
C HIS A 17 15.67 -46.89 -1.86
N ARG A 18 14.85 -47.93 -1.62
CA ARG A 18 13.41 -47.76 -1.38
C ARG A 18 13.12 -47.07 -0.05
N ALA A 19 13.88 -47.38 1.01
CA ALA A 19 13.74 -46.72 2.30
C ALA A 19 14.10 -45.23 2.23
N VAL A 20 15.15 -44.86 1.48
CA VAL A 20 15.52 -43.46 1.24
C VAL A 20 14.46 -42.73 0.40
N ALA A 21 13.91 -43.38 -0.63
CA ALA A 21 12.83 -42.79 -1.42
C ALA A 21 11.55 -42.56 -0.59
N TRP A 22 11.17 -43.51 0.26
CA TRP A 22 10.04 -43.35 1.19
C TRP A 22 10.32 -42.30 2.27
N ALA A 23 11.54 -42.20 2.77
CA ALA A 23 11.93 -41.15 3.72
C ALA A 23 11.86 -39.76 3.09
N LEU A 24 12.26 -39.60 1.82
CA LEU A 24 12.13 -38.35 1.08
C LEU A 24 10.66 -37.98 0.80
N VAL A 25 9.83 -38.96 0.44
CA VAL A 25 8.38 -38.74 0.25
C VAL A 25 7.70 -38.34 1.55
N LEU A 26 8.05 -38.97 2.67
CA LEU A 26 7.54 -38.61 4.00
C LEU A 26 8.05 -37.24 4.47
N LEU A 27 9.29 -36.87 4.12
CA LEU A 27 9.81 -35.54 4.40
C LEU A 27 9.05 -34.46 3.61
N VAL A 28 8.77 -34.71 2.32
CA VAL A 28 7.96 -33.82 1.47
C VAL A 28 6.51 -33.72 1.96
N LEU A 29 5.89 -34.84 2.34
CA LEU A 29 4.55 -34.86 2.94
C LEU A 29 4.54 -34.12 4.29
N SER A 30 5.60 -34.25 5.09
CA SER A 30 5.71 -33.52 6.36
C SER A 30 5.86 -32.02 6.16
N THR A 31 6.57 -31.57 5.12
CA THR A 31 6.68 -30.14 4.78
C THR A 31 5.37 -29.59 4.21
N VAL A 32 4.62 -30.38 3.43
CA VAL A 32 3.29 -30.00 2.91
C VAL A 32 2.25 -29.96 4.04
N LEU A 33 2.31 -30.89 5.00
CA LEU A 33 1.44 -30.89 6.18
C LEU A 33 1.82 -29.81 7.20
N TRP A 34 3.10 -29.43 7.28
CA TRP A 34 3.56 -28.36 8.18
C TRP A 34 3.24 -26.95 7.65
N THR A 35 3.31 -26.75 6.33
CA THR A 35 2.84 -25.52 5.67
C THR A 35 1.31 -25.40 5.67
N GLY A 36 0.57 -26.50 5.73
CA GLY A 36 -0.90 -26.51 5.81
C GLY A 36 -1.52 -26.36 7.21
N CYS A 37 -0.73 -26.45 8.29
CA CYS A 37 -1.26 -26.42 9.67
C CYS A 37 -0.70 -25.31 10.57
N SER A 38 0.20 -24.46 10.08
CA SER A 38 0.63 -23.27 10.82
C SER A 38 -0.20 -22.07 10.37
N GLY A 39 -1.33 -21.83 11.04
CA GLY A 39 -1.94 -20.51 11.02
C GLY A 39 -0.90 -19.53 11.55
N LYS A 40 -0.33 -18.69 10.67
CA LYS A 40 0.59 -17.63 11.07
C LYS A 40 -0.07 -16.79 12.17
N PRO A 41 0.66 -16.39 13.21
CA PRO A 41 0.12 -15.45 14.19
C PRO A 41 -0.32 -14.16 13.47
N PRO A 42 -1.42 -13.51 13.90
CA PRO A 42 -2.09 -12.46 13.14
C PRO A 42 -1.25 -11.18 12.90
N ASP A 43 -0.10 -11.05 13.56
CA ASP A 43 0.74 -9.86 13.73
C ASP A 43 2.12 -9.94 13.06
N GLU A 44 2.56 -11.07 12.51
CA GLU A 44 3.83 -11.14 11.77
C GLU A 44 3.67 -10.69 10.31
N PHE A 45 4.48 -9.70 9.89
CA PHE A 45 4.58 -9.28 8.49
C PHE A 45 5.10 -10.43 7.62
N THR A 46 4.35 -10.79 6.56
CA THR A 46 4.94 -11.54 5.44
C THR A 46 5.69 -10.56 4.55
N PRO A 47 7.00 -10.71 4.32
CA PRO A 47 7.71 -9.91 3.31
C PRO A 47 6.98 -10.05 1.98
N GLY A 48 6.45 -8.95 1.44
CA GLY A 48 5.63 -9.02 0.24
C GLY A 48 4.15 -8.65 0.41
N GLU A 49 3.66 -8.34 1.62
CA GLU A 49 2.22 -8.14 1.86
C GLU A 49 1.94 -6.77 2.51
N THR A 50 1.10 -5.95 1.87
CA THR A 50 0.63 -4.69 2.46
C THR A 50 -0.57 -4.94 3.37
N VAL A 51 -0.39 -4.67 4.66
CA VAL A 51 -1.46 -4.77 5.67
C VAL A 51 -2.25 -3.47 5.74
N ILE A 52 -3.54 -3.54 5.40
CA ILE A 52 -4.51 -2.44 5.44
C ILE A 52 -5.48 -2.69 6.59
N SER A 53 -5.48 -1.78 7.58
CA SER A 53 -6.32 -1.87 8.78
C SER A 53 -7.48 -0.88 8.72
N VAL A 54 -8.71 -1.38 8.86
CA VAL A 54 -9.92 -0.55 8.80
C VAL A 54 -10.67 -0.64 10.11
N ILE A 55 -11.01 0.49 10.73
CA ILE A 55 -11.89 0.51 11.89
C ILE A 55 -13.23 1.11 11.50
N LEU A 56 -14.30 0.35 11.70
CA LEU A 56 -15.68 0.85 11.66
C LEU A 56 -16.06 1.32 13.05
N LEU A 57 -16.01 2.62 13.28
CA LEU A 57 -16.40 3.25 14.54
C LEU A 57 -17.86 3.71 14.42
N MET A 58 -18.78 2.93 14.97
CA MET A 58 -20.22 3.08 14.75
C MET A 58 -20.91 3.65 16.00
N ASP A 59 -21.63 4.75 15.80
CA ASP A 59 -22.55 5.30 16.78
C ASP A 59 -23.70 4.33 17.04
N THR A 60 -23.89 3.98 18.30
CA THR A 60 -24.95 3.09 18.78
C THR A 60 -25.78 3.79 19.85
N THR A 61 -26.05 5.07 19.69
CA THR A 61 -26.76 5.89 20.68
C THR A 61 -28.27 5.81 20.52
N GLY A 62 -29.02 6.22 21.55
CA GLY A 62 -30.48 6.14 21.52
C GLY A 62 -31.12 6.85 20.31
N SER A 63 -30.53 7.92 19.78
CA SER A 63 -30.99 8.62 18.57
C SER A 63 -30.97 7.74 17.33
N MET A 64 -30.13 6.70 17.29
CA MET A 64 -30.07 5.74 16.19
C MET A 64 -31.33 4.85 16.09
N THR A 65 -32.22 4.88 17.08
CA THR A 65 -33.56 4.24 17.01
C THR A 65 -34.61 5.06 16.26
N GLU A 66 -34.31 6.32 15.96
CA GLU A 66 -35.26 7.22 15.32
C GLU A 66 -35.53 6.87 13.86
N SER A 67 -36.70 7.28 13.38
CA SER A 67 -37.07 7.12 11.97
C SER A 67 -36.36 8.16 11.10
N TRP A 68 -35.76 7.70 10.01
CA TRP A 68 -35.08 8.53 9.02
C TRP A 68 -35.12 7.85 7.65
N ALA A 69 -35.33 8.64 6.59
CA ALA A 69 -35.37 8.16 5.20
C ALA A 69 -36.31 6.95 4.95
N GLY A 70 -37.42 6.86 5.70
CA GLY A 70 -38.41 5.77 5.56
C GLY A 70 -38.07 4.47 6.31
N GLY A 71 -37.01 4.44 7.11
CA GLY A 71 -36.62 3.33 7.97
C GLY A 71 -36.07 3.80 9.32
N VAL A 72 -35.38 2.92 10.03
CA VAL A 72 -34.64 3.25 11.27
C VAL A 72 -33.20 3.64 10.91
N LYS A 73 -32.65 4.67 11.57
CA LYS A 73 -31.26 5.12 11.32
C LYS A 73 -30.25 3.98 11.47
N MET A 74 -30.35 3.19 12.53
CA MET A 74 -29.49 2.03 12.77
C MET A 74 -29.54 1.00 11.64
N ASP A 75 -30.71 0.73 11.06
CA ASP A 75 -30.82 -0.23 9.96
C ASP A 75 -30.12 0.29 8.69
N SER A 76 -30.20 1.61 8.45
CA SER A 76 -29.47 2.25 7.35
C SER A 76 -27.96 2.21 7.57
N ALA A 77 -27.52 2.46 8.81
CA ALA A 77 -26.12 2.37 9.22
C ALA A 77 -25.56 0.95 9.02
N ARG A 78 -26.30 -0.08 9.46
CA ARG A 78 -25.93 -1.49 9.24
C ARG A 78 -25.82 -1.80 7.75
N GLN A 79 -26.84 -1.46 6.96
CA GLN A 79 -26.84 -1.73 5.50
C GLN A 79 -25.63 -1.09 4.79
N ALA A 80 -25.29 0.15 5.16
CA ALA A 80 -24.12 0.82 4.60
C ALA A 80 -22.79 0.16 5.03
N ALA A 81 -22.69 -0.27 6.30
CA ALA A 81 -21.54 -1.03 6.79
C ALA A 81 -21.39 -2.39 6.10
N HIS A 82 -22.47 -3.16 5.89
CA HIS A 82 -22.45 -4.41 5.13
C HIS A 82 -21.93 -4.18 3.70
N ARG A 83 -22.39 -3.13 3.03
CA ARG A 83 -21.95 -2.81 1.65
C ARG A 83 -20.47 -2.43 1.58
N LEU A 84 -19.95 -1.77 2.60
CA LEU A 84 -18.51 -1.57 2.71
C LEU A 84 -17.77 -2.89 2.90
N LEU A 85 -18.25 -3.75 3.80
CA LEU A 85 -17.63 -5.06 4.04
C LEU A 85 -17.61 -5.92 2.77
N ASP A 86 -18.63 -5.86 1.94
CA ASP A 86 -18.66 -6.52 0.63
C ASP A 86 -17.52 -6.03 -0.29
N VAL A 87 -17.28 -4.72 -0.37
CA VAL A 87 -16.19 -4.14 -1.19
C VAL A 87 -14.82 -4.53 -0.63
N LEU A 88 -14.65 -4.47 0.69
CA LEU A 88 -13.39 -4.83 1.34
C LEU A 88 -13.08 -6.32 1.23
N GLU A 89 -14.09 -7.19 1.24
CA GLU A 89 -13.92 -8.64 1.04
C GLU A 89 -13.41 -8.96 -0.37
N GLU A 90 -13.91 -8.26 -1.39
CA GLU A 90 -13.41 -8.38 -2.76
C GLU A 90 -11.96 -7.89 -2.87
N GLU A 91 -11.63 -6.76 -2.25
CA GLU A 91 -10.25 -6.25 -2.24
C GLU A 91 -9.29 -7.16 -1.46
N ALA A 92 -9.78 -7.89 -0.44
CA ALA A 92 -8.99 -8.88 0.27
C ALA A 92 -8.59 -10.08 -0.60
N GLY A 93 -9.28 -10.30 -1.73
CA GLY A 93 -8.91 -11.30 -2.73
C GLY A 93 -7.71 -10.90 -3.61
N VAL A 94 -7.27 -9.64 -3.56
CA VAL A 94 -6.14 -9.13 -4.35
C VAL A 94 -4.80 -9.59 -3.75
N VAL A 95 -3.99 -10.28 -4.55
CA VAL A 95 -2.67 -10.80 -4.13
C VAL A 95 -1.78 -9.66 -3.64
N GLY A 96 -1.08 -9.85 -2.52
CA GLY A 96 -0.16 -8.83 -1.97
C GLY A 96 -0.83 -7.78 -1.09
N ARG A 97 -2.15 -7.87 -0.85
CA ARG A 97 -2.89 -7.04 0.10
C ARG A 97 -3.58 -7.89 1.16
N ARG A 98 -3.51 -7.44 2.40
CA ARG A 98 -4.23 -8.04 3.52
C ARG A 98 -5.12 -7.00 4.19
N TYR A 99 -6.41 -7.17 4.01
CA TYR A 99 -7.39 -6.37 4.73
C TYR A 99 -7.71 -7.03 6.06
N ARG A 100 -7.69 -6.23 7.13
CA ARG A 100 -8.26 -6.60 8.41
C ARG A 100 -9.15 -5.46 8.89
N VAL A 101 -10.32 -5.80 9.37
CA VAL A 101 -11.31 -4.83 9.82
C VAL A 101 -11.62 -5.09 11.29
N ALA A 102 -11.84 -4.02 12.04
CA ALA A 102 -12.38 -4.07 13.40
C ALA A 102 -13.69 -3.27 13.46
N VAL A 103 -14.59 -3.69 14.33
CA VAL A 103 -15.87 -3.00 14.58
C VAL A 103 -15.86 -2.50 16.01
N ILE A 104 -16.05 -1.20 16.20
CA ILE A 104 -16.11 -0.55 17.50
C ILE A 104 -17.45 0.15 17.61
N GLY A 105 -18.23 -0.22 18.62
CA GLY A 105 -19.47 0.47 18.97
C GLY A 105 -19.20 1.55 20.01
N PHE A 106 -19.91 2.66 19.94
CA PHE A 106 -19.89 3.66 21.01
C PHE A 106 -21.25 4.29 21.28
N ASN A 107 -21.49 4.56 22.55
CA ASN A 107 -22.54 5.40 23.07
C ASN A 107 -21.99 6.22 24.26
N THR A 108 -22.53 6.06 25.48
CA THR A 108 -22.01 6.66 26.71
C THR A 108 -20.63 6.10 27.05
N SER A 109 -20.29 4.91 26.53
CA SER A 109 -18.95 4.32 26.55
C SER A 109 -18.63 3.72 25.17
N ALA A 110 -17.41 3.24 24.96
CA ALA A 110 -17.02 2.57 23.72
C ALA A 110 -16.45 1.17 24.00
N TRP A 111 -16.65 0.26 23.06
CA TRP A 111 -16.16 -1.12 23.16
C TRP A 111 -15.81 -1.69 21.79
N VAL A 112 -14.83 -2.60 21.77
CA VAL A 112 -14.48 -3.38 20.59
C VAL A 112 -15.51 -4.49 20.43
N ALA A 113 -16.42 -4.34 19.47
CA ALA A 113 -17.43 -5.34 19.14
C ALA A 113 -16.83 -6.53 18.37
N GLN A 114 -15.81 -6.26 17.55
CA GLN A 114 -15.01 -7.25 16.85
C GLN A 114 -13.58 -6.75 16.70
N GLU A 115 -12.64 -7.57 17.15
CA GLU A 115 -11.20 -7.38 16.95
C GLU A 115 -10.81 -7.49 15.47
N PHE A 116 -9.62 -6.98 15.10
CA PHE A 116 -9.10 -7.04 13.73
C PHE A 116 -9.13 -8.47 13.19
N THR A 117 -9.92 -8.66 12.14
CA THR A 117 -10.05 -9.94 11.44
C THR A 117 -10.21 -9.74 9.95
N SER A 118 -9.84 -10.75 9.17
CA SER A 118 -10.14 -10.85 7.74
C SER A 118 -11.38 -11.72 7.49
N ASP A 119 -12.07 -12.17 8.55
CA ASP A 119 -13.33 -12.91 8.47
C ASP A 119 -14.51 -11.93 8.37
N PHE A 120 -14.95 -11.70 7.14
CA PHE A 120 -16.07 -10.80 6.84
C PHE A 120 -17.42 -11.33 7.33
N ALA A 121 -17.57 -12.62 7.63
CA ALA A 121 -18.80 -13.12 8.25
C ALA A 121 -18.90 -12.71 9.72
N LEU A 122 -17.80 -12.79 10.48
CA LEU A 122 -17.74 -12.30 11.86
C LEU A 122 -17.97 -10.79 11.95
N LEU A 123 -17.42 -10.03 11.00
CA LEU A 123 -17.60 -8.58 10.94
C LEU A 123 -19.06 -8.18 10.71
N ARG A 124 -19.74 -8.87 9.79
CA ARG A 124 -21.18 -8.68 9.54
C ARG A 124 -22.01 -9.00 10.77
N GLN A 125 -21.71 -10.11 11.44
CA GLN A 125 -22.38 -10.49 12.69
C GLN A 125 -22.18 -9.44 13.79
N ALA A 126 -20.98 -8.87 13.91
CA ALA A 126 -20.68 -7.83 14.89
C ALA A 126 -21.47 -6.54 14.62
N VAL A 127 -21.55 -6.11 13.37
CA VAL A 127 -22.36 -4.96 12.93
C VAL A 127 -23.85 -5.17 13.27
N ASP A 128 -24.38 -6.36 12.97
CA ASP A 128 -25.78 -6.69 13.25
C ASP A 128 -26.07 -6.75 14.76
N GLY A 129 -25.09 -7.12 15.57
CA GLY A 129 -25.18 -7.20 17.03
C GLY A 129 -25.12 -5.86 17.75
N LEU A 130 -24.78 -4.75 17.08
CA LEU A 130 -24.77 -3.42 17.68
C LEU A 130 -26.19 -2.96 18.02
N ASN A 131 -26.45 -2.61 19.29
CA ASN A 131 -27.78 -2.21 19.75
C ASN A 131 -27.77 -0.77 20.26
N PRO A 132 -28.65 0.10 19.72
CA PRO A 132 -28.77 1.49 20.17
C PRO A 132 -29.17 1.64 21.64
N ASP A 133 -28.39 2.41 22.42
CA ASP A 133 -28.73 2.83 23.78
C ASP A 133 -27.85 4.02 24.21
N GLY A 134 -28.24 4.76 25.26
CA GLY A 134 -27.39 5.75 25.92
C GLY A 134 -27.19 7.07 25.15
N GLN A 135 -26.21 7.84 25.63
CA GLN A 135 -25.80 9.16 25.14
C GLN A 135 -24.62 9.07 24.17
N THR A 136 -24.22 10.16 23.53
CA THR A 136 -23.22 10.19 22.46
C THR A 136 -21.86 10.70 22.95
N ASP A 137 -20.93 9.80 23.25
CA ASP A 137 -19.53 10.09 23.61
C ASP A 137 -18.55 9.73 22.46
N ILE A 138 -18.46 10.63 21.48
CA ILE A 138 -17.52 10.50 20.35
C ILE A 138 -16.06 10.44 20.83
N GLY A 139 -15.75 11.13 21.93
CA GLY A 139 -14.39 11.17 22.48
C GLY A 139 -13.92 9.80 22.94
N GLN A 140 -14.75 9.07 23.66
CA GLN A 140 -14.44 7.71 24.12
C GLN A 140 -14.36 6.71 22.95
N GLY A 141 -15.21 6.88 21.93
CA GLY A 141 -15.14 6.10 20.68
C GLY A 141 -13.79 6.26 19.98
N LEU A 142 -13.34 7.50 19.80
CA LEU A 142 -12.03 7.80 19.22
C LEU A 142 -10.89 7.26 20.08
N GLU A 143 -10.92 7.46 21.39
CA GLU A 143 -9.88 6.95 22.30
C GLU A 143 -9.71 5.43 22.20
N THR A 144 -10.81 4.69 22.09
CA THR A 144 -10.80 3.24 21.90
C THR A 144 -10.24 2.86 20.54
N ALA A 145 -10.68 3.52 19.46
CA ALA A 145 -10.17 3.27 18.11
C ALA A 145 -8.67 3.56 17.98
N LEU A 146 -8.19 4.66 18.56
CA LEU A 146 -6.78 5.04 18.50
C LEU A 146 -5.90 4.15 19.36
N GLY A 147 -6.38 3.74 20.54
CA GLY A 147 -5.69 2.72 21.34
C GLY A 147 -5.51 1.43 20.53
N TYR A 148 -6.58 0.99 19.87
CA TYR A 148 -6.56 -0.23 19.06
C TYR A 148 -5.58 -0.15 17.87
N LEU A 149 -5.46 1.02 17.22
CA LEU A 149 -4.47 1.24 16.17
C LEU A 149 -3.04 1.30 16.71
N ARG A 150 -2.80 1.93 17.85
CA ARG A 150 -1.45 2.03 18.45
C ARG A 150 -0.85 0.68 18.81
N ASP A 151 -1.71 -0.26 19.21
CA ASP A 151 -1.30 -1.63 19.55
C ASP A 151 -1.22 -2.54 18.31
N SER A 152 -1.40 -1.99 17.11
CA SER A 152 -1.49 -2.73 15.85
C SER A 152 -0.43 -2.31 14.83
N VAL A 153 0.14 -3.29 14.14
CA VAL A 153 1.17 -3.07 13.12
C VAL A 153 0.55 -3.04 11.72
N PHE A 154 0.60 -1.93 10.99
CA PHE A 154 -0.04 -1.77 9.67
C PHE A 154 0.83 -0.96 8.70
N HIS A 155 0.61 -1.13 7.39
CA HIS A 155 1.19 -0.24 6.37
C HIS A 155 0.28 0.97 6.11
N ARG A 156 -1.03 0.74 6.14
CA ARG A 156 -2.06 1.78 6.01
C ARG A 156 -3.20 1.48 6.98
N ALA A 157 -3.70 2.51 7.63
CA ALA A 157 -4.88 2.40 8.47
C ALA A 157 -5.85 3.55 8.23
N TYR A 158 -7.15 3.30 8.42
CA TYR A 158 -8.14 4.36 8.47
C TYR A 158 -9.34 3.95 9.33
N VAL A 159 -9.98 4.96 9.91
CA VAL A 159 -11.20 4.85 10.70
C VAL A 159 -12.33 5.49 9.92
N ILE A 160 -13.48 4.81 9.86
CA ILE A 160 -14.74 5.39 9.40
C ILE A 160 -15.60 5.59 10.65
N LEU A 161 -15.70 6.84 11.10
CA LEU A 161 -16.58 7.24 12.20
C LEU A 161 -17.95 7.57 11.62
N LEU A 162 -18.96 6.76 11.92
CA LEU A 162 -20.35 7.02 11.58
C LEU A 162 -21.10 7.54 12.80
N SER A 163 -21.74 8.72 12.71
CA SER A 163 -22.56 9.29 13.79
C SER A 163 -23.75 10.09 13.26
N ASP A 164 -24.87 10.06 13.98
CA ASP A 164 -26.10 10.80 13.66
C ASP A 164 -26.37 11.99 14.59
N GLY A 165 -25.48 12.23 15.56
CA GLY A 165 -25.79 13.02 16.74
C GLY A 165 -24.73 14.06 17.14
N MET A 166 -25.12 14.91 18.09
CA MET A 166 -24.22 15.81 18.80
C MET A 166 -23.50 15.06 19.91
N ALA A 167 -22.20 15.29 20.07
CA ALA A 167 -21.48 14.86 21.26
C ALA A 167 -22.14 15.49 22.50
N ASN A 168 -22.71 14.66 23.36
CA ASN A 168 -23.50 15.10 24.52
C ASN A 168 -23.14 14.36 25.82
N ALA A 169 -22.12 13.49 25.77
CA ALA A 169 -21.47 12.85 26.90
C ALA A 169 -19.94 12.95 26.79
N GLY A 170 -19.24 12.79 27.92
CA GLY A 170 -17.77 12.80 27.96
C GLY A 170 -17.13 14.17 27.72
N ARG A 171 -16.11 14.18 26.84
CA ARG A 171 -15.36 15.40 26.48
C ARG A 171 -16.22 16.31 25.59
N SER A 172 -16.15 17.62 25.80
CA SER A 172 -16.73 18.57 24.84
C SER A 172 -16.01 18.50 23.48
N SER A 173 -16.66 18.95 22.41
CA SER A 173 -16.11 18.97 21.05
C SER A 173 -14.72 19.62 20.98
N GLY A 174 -14.51 20.73 21.69
CA GLY A 174 -13.21 21.40 21.78
C GLY A 174 -12.15 20.54 22.46
N GLN A 175 -12.49 19.87 23.56
CA GLN A 175 -11.59 18.97 24.28
C GLN A 175 -11.27 17.69 23.50
N ILE A 176 -12.22 17.17 22.71
CA ILE A 176 -11.98 16.04 21.81
C ILE A 176 -10.91 16.42 20.77
N LEU A 177 -11.05 17.59 20.14
CA LEU A 177 -10.08 18.05 19.14
C LEU A 177 -8.71 18.34 19.75
N GLU A 178 -8.65 18.88 20.96
CA GLU A 178 -7.39 19.12 21.67
C GLU A 178 -6.69 17.80 22.06
N TRP A 179 -7.43 16.85 22.62
CA TRP A 179 -6.92 15.51 22.92
C TRP A 179 -6.44 14.81 21.65
N LEU A 180 -7.23 14.86 20.57
CA LEU A 180 -6.89 14.24 19.30
C LEU A 180 -5.60 14.82 18.72
N ARG A 181 -5.40 16.14 18.77
CA ARG A 181 -4.11 16.76 18.37
C ARG A 181 -2.95 16.16 19.16
N GLY A 182 -3.04 16.12 20.48
CA GLY A 182 -1.99 15.52 21.32
C GLY A 182 -1.76 14.05 21.00
N ALA A 183 -2.82 13.31 20.71
CA ALA A 183 -2.76 11.89 20.36
C ALA A 183 -2.11 11.61 18.99
N LEU A 184 -2.15 12.56 18.05
CA LEU A 184 -1.55 12.49 16.72
C LEU A 184 -0.12 13.03 16.65
N HIS A 185 0.37 13.71 17.68
CA HIS A 185 1.76 14.16 17.76
C HIS A 185 2.62 13.09 18.45
N GLY A 186 2.73 11.92 17.81
CA GLY A 186 3.65 10.84 18.22
C GLY A 186 5.06 11.09 17.68
N GLU A 187 6.02 11.31 18.61
CA GLU A 187 7.48 11.45 18.45
C GLU A 187 8.02 12.42 17.37
N LYS A 188 9.16 13.03 17.68
CA LYS A 188 9.84 13.96 16.77
C LYS A 188 10.32 13.17 15.55
N LEU A 189 9.92 13.57 14.34
CA LEU A 189 10.33 12.89 13.11
C LEU A 189 11.86 12.78 13.04
N VAL A 190 12.39 11.61 12.72
CA VAL A 190 13.82 11.33 12.71
C VAL A 190 14.38 11.44 11.30
N ALA A 191 15.57 12.01 11.15
CA ALA A 191 16.25 12.05 9.87
C ALA A 191 17.73 11.66 10.01
N SER A 192 18.20 10.80 9.10
CA SER A 192 19.63 10.50 8.97
C SER A 192 20.17 11.02 7.65
N VAL A 193 21.24 11.82 7.72
CA VAL A 193 21.85 12.48 6.57
C VAL A 193 23.30 12.05 6.44
N TYR A 194 23.63 11.36 5.36
CA TYR A 194 24.92 10.75 5.11
C TYR A 194 25.72 11.52 4.06
N GLY A 195 26.98 11.79 4.40
CA GLY A 195 27.98 12.35 3.50
C GLY A 195 29.36 11.79 3.82
N ALA A 196 30.25 11.76 2.84
CA ALA A 196 31.55 11.15 3.00
C ALA A 196 32.63 11.86 2.19
N ASN A 197 33.85 11.81 2.69
CA ASN A 197 35.05 12.13 1.93
C ASN A 197 35.65 10.85 1.37
N TYR A 198 35.61 10.69 0.05
CA TYR A 198 36.11 9.48 -0.62
C TYR A 198 37.60 9.55 -0.98
N GLY A 199 38.29 10.61 -0.53
CA GLY A 199 39.72 10.83 -0.68
C GLY A 199 40.06 12.07 -1.52
N LEU A 200 41.33 12.49 -1.47
CA LEU A 200 41.85 13.72 -2.09
C LEU A 200 41.71 13.82 -3.63
N SER A 201 41.41 12.71 -4.30
CA SER A 201 41.23 12.64 -5.76
C SER A 201 39.82 12.19 -6.16
N ASP A 202 38.90 12.16 -5.20
CA ASP A 202 37.53 11.70 -5.36
C ASP A 202 36.58 12.79 -4.82
N ILE A 203 35.30 12.48 -4.65
CA ILE A 203 34.28 13.42 -4.20
C ILE A 203 34.30 13.62 -2.66
N ASP A 204 33.94 14.82 -2.20
CA ASP A 204 33.65 15.12 -0.79
C ASP A 204 32.23 15.69 -0.69
N THR A 205 31.31 14.91 -0.13
CA THR A 205 29.89 15.27 -0.01
C THR A 205 29.50 15.71 1.40
N ARG A 206 30.45 15.84 2.32
CA ARG A 206 30.16 16.19 3.73
C ARG A 206 29.51 17.56 3.87
N GLY A 207 29.90 18.53 3.03
CA GLY A 207 29.29 19.86 3.01
C GLY A 207 27.80 19.84 2.63
N VAL A 208 27.43 18.99 1.66
CA VAL A 208 26.03 18.79 1.26
C VAL A 208 25.23 18.17 2.41
N ALA A 209 25.79 17.14 3.06
CA ALA A 209 25.16 16.49 4.20
C ALA A 209 24.94 17.45 5.38
N SER A 210 25.90 18.32 5.70
CA SER A 210 25.73 19.34 6.74
C SER A 210 24.60 20.33 6.41
N PHE A 211 24.56 20.85 5.18
CA PHE A 211 23.50 21.78 4.76
C PHE A 211 22.10 21.15 4.87
N VAL A 212 21.94 19.91 4.38
CA VAL A 212 20.68 19.18 4.46
C VAL A 212 20.29 18.89 5.91
N GLY A 213 21.27 18.58 6.75
CA GLY A 213 21.07 18.38 8.18
C GLY A 213 20.49 19.62 8.88
N ASP A 214 21.01 20.81 8.55
CA ASP A 214 20.51 22.07 9.08
C ASP A 214 19.08 22.37 8.58
N ALA A 215 18.80 22.12 7.31
CA ALA A 215 17.47 22.29 6.73
C ALA A 215 16.41 21.42 7.44
N LEU A 216 16.71 20.13 7.64
CA LEU A 216 15.82 19.20 8.34
C LEU A 216 15.68 19.55 9.83
N SER A 217 16.77 19.94 10.50
CA SER A 217 16.72 20.40 11.90
C SER A 217 15.85 21.64 12.06
N GLY A 218 15.94 22.59 11.12
CA GLY A 218 15.09 23.80 11.09
C GLY A 218 13.60 23.50 10.93
N ARG A 219 13.27 22.35 10.31
CA ARG A 219 11.90 21.83 10.18
C ARG A 219 11.43 21.03 11.40
N GLY A 220 12.27 20.88 12.43
CA GLY A 220 11.93 20.19 13.66
C GLY A 220 12.22 18.70 13.67
N TYR A 221 12.95 18.16 12.67
CA TYR A 221 13.40 16.77 12.70
C TYR A 221 14.46 16.53 13.78
N ASP A 222 14.45 15.35 14.40
CA ASP A 222 15.60 14.84 15.13
C ASP A 222 16.64 14.34 14.14
N THR A 223 17.55 15.24 13.77
CA THR A 223 18.43 15.04 12.63
C THR A 223 19.82 14.58 13.08
N SER A 224 20.27 13.46 12.53
CA SER A 224 21.62 12.93 12.67
C SER A 224 22.42 13.11 11.39
N VAL A 225 23.40 14.02 11.41
CA VAL A 225 24.38 14.15 10.32
C VAL A 225 25.51 13.14 10.53
N LEU A 226 25.56 12.15 9.66
CA LEU A 226 26.42 10.96 9.76
C LEU A 226 27.52 11.05 8.70
N LEU A 227 28.64 11.67 9.09
CA LEU A 227 29.81 11.83 8.22
C LEU A 227 30.74 10.63 8.34
N ASP A 228 31.19 10.11 7.19
CA ASP A 228 32.17 9.02 7.11
C ASP A 228 31.72 7.81 7.97
N ARG A 229 30.46 7.38 7.74
CA ARG A 229 29.82 6.22 8.39
C ARG A 229 29.49 5.14 7.37
N GLY A 230 29.90 3.92 7.69
CA GLY A 230 29.70 2.75 6.82
C GLY A 230 28.39 2.00 7.02
N ARG A 231 28.25 0.93 6.22
CA ARG A 231 27.10 0.02 6.16
C ARG A 231 26.49 -0.38 7.52
N PRO A 232 27.25 -0.77 8.58
CA PRO A 232 26.62 -1.20 9.83
C PRO A 232 25.75 -0.12 10.49
N VAL A 233 26.22 1.13 10.45
CA VAL A 233 25.47 2.26 11.01
C VAL A 233 24.21 2.51 10.18
N VAL A 234 24.34 2.49 8.86
CA VAL A 234 23.21 2.68 7.94
C VAL A 234 22.11 1.65 8.20
N LEU A 235 22.44 0.35 8.19
CA LEU A 235 21.45 -0.71 8.37
C LEU A 235 20.81 -0.72 9.76
N SER A 236 21.49 -0.21 10.78
CA SER A 236 20.94 -0.12 12.14
C SER A 236 19.99 1.05 12.36
N ARG A 237 20.13 2.13 11.58
CA ARG A 237 19.35 3.37 11.75
C ARG A 237 18.20 3.49 10.76
N LEU A 238 18.41 3.01 9.54
CA LEU A 238 17.47 3.18 8.44
C LEU A 238 16.02 2.76 8.77
N PRO A 239 15.75 1.67 9.53
CA PRO A 239 14.39 1.31 9.92
C PRO A 239 13.65 2.34 10.78
N GLY A 240 14.37 3.22 11.48
CA GLY A 240 13.80 4.28 12.32
C GLY A 240 13.85 5.67 11.71
N ASP A 241 14.31 5.82 10.46
CA ASP A 241 14.38 7.12 9.79
C ASP A 241 13.03 7.47 9.15
N ASN A 242 12.54 8.70 9.33
CA ASN A 242 11.48 9.27 8.50
C ASN A 242 12.04 9.92 7.24
N VAL A 243 13.27 10.45 7.29
CA VAL A 243 14.00 10.92 6.11
C VAL A 243 15.39 10.29 6.09
N PHE A 244 15.67 9.57 5.02
CA PHE A 244 17.00 9.07 4.70
C PHE A 244 17.58 9.92 3.58
N TRP A 245 18.73 10.54 3.80
CA TRP A 245 19.44 11.29 2.77
C TRP A 245 20.85 10.78 2.60
N PHE A 246 21.21 10.35 1.39
CA PHE A 246 22.55 9.92 1.03
C PHE A 246 23.10 10.82 -0.07
N SER A 247 24.31 11.34 0.11
CA SER A 247 25.07 11.99 -0.96
C SER A 247 26.43 11.31 -1.13
N GLY A 248 26.69 10.76 -2.31
CA GLY A 248 27.92 10.01 -2.56
C GLY A 248 27.91 9.20 -3.85
N HIS A 249 28.76 8.17 -3.90
CA HIS A 249 28.80 7.24 -5.04
C HIS A 249 27.59 6.32 -5.00
N ALA A 250 26.83 6.26 -6.09
CA ALA A 250 25.76 5.29 -6.25
C ALA A 250 25.81 4.65 -7.64
N ASN A 251 24.97 3.63 -7.80
CA ASN A 251 24.51 3.10 -9.07
C ASN A 251 23.06 2.66 -8.90
N TRP A 252 22.42 2.18 -9.98
CA TRP A 252 21.00 1.78 -9.97
C TRP A 252 20.62 0.77 -8.87
N ASN A 253 21.57 0.00 -8.31
CA ASN A 253 21.31 -1.02 -7.28
C ASN A 253 22.19 -0.92 -6.03
N VAL A 254 23.00 0.14 -5.86
CA VAL A 254 23.96 0.21 -4.74
C VAL A 254 24.34 1.63 -4.36
N MET A 255 24.50 1.86 -3.05
CA MET A 255 25.09 3.06 -2.46
C MET A 255 26.46 2.72 -1.86
N GLY A 256 27.48 3.50 -2.19
CA GLY A 256 28.83 3.40 -1.63
C GLY A 256 28.99 4.34 -0.45
N PHE A 257 29.43 3.83 0.69
CA PHE A 257 29.71 4.58 1.91
C PHE A 257 31.21 4.49 2.24
N HIS A 258 31.73 5.51 2.92
CA HIS A 258 33.10 5.51 3.45
C HIS A 258 33.06 5.38 4.97
N ASP A 259 33.94 4.56 5.53
CA ASP A 259 34.17 4.46 6.98
C ASP A 259 35.69 4.51 7.22
N PRO A 260 36.20 5.34 8.15
CA PRO A 260 37.62 5.37 8.48
C PRO A 260 38.18 4.00 8.94
N ALA A 261 37.33 3.11 9.48
CA ALA A 261 37.70 1.75 9.87
C ALA A 261 37.68 0.75 8.69
N ASN A 262 36.95 1.05 7.62
CA ASN A 262 36.86 0.23 6.42
C ASN A 262 36.66 1.11 5.19
N ASP A 263 37.74 1.27 4.43
CA ASP A 263 37.94 2.28 3.38
C ASP A 263 36.74 2.45 2.43
N ARG A 264 35.97 1.37 2.13
CA ARG A 264 34.69 1.47 1.42
C ARG A 264 33.72 0.37 1.85
N THR A 265 32.49 0.75 2.21
CA THR A 265 31.38 -0.19 2.43
C THR A 265 30.25 0.09 1.45
N ARG A 266 29.35 -0.89 1.24
CA ARG A 266 28.24 -0.77 0.29
C ARG A 266 26.94 -1.22 0.92
N VAL A 267 25.86 -0.52 0.61
CA VAL A 267 24.48 -0.94 0.87
C VAL A 267 23.84 -1.19 -0.50
N SER A 268 23.52 -2.44 -0.80
CA SER A 268 22.87 -2.83 -2.05
C SER A 268 21.34 -2.78 -1.91
N SER A 269 20.63 -2.79 -3.04
CA SER A 269 19.18 -3.02 -3.05
C SER A 269 18.82 -4.26 -2.24
N SER A 270 19.52 -5.39 -2.43
CA SER A 270 19.25 -6.62 -1.65
C SER A 270 19.38 -6.47 -0.13
N ASP A 271 20.11 -5.45 0.36
CA ASP A 271 20.20 -5.17 1.79
C ASP A 271 19.01 -4.34 2.27
N VAL A 272 18.60 -3.34 1.48
CA VAL A 272 17.41 -2.53 1.73
C VAL A 272 16.14 -3.39 1.69
N GLN A 273 16.07 -4.34 0.74
CA GLN A 273 14.94 -5.27 0.58
C GLN A 273 14.69 -6.17 1.81
N ARG A 274 15.73 -6.40 2.64
CA ARG A 274 15.61 -7.19 3.88
C ARG A 274 15.16 -6.36 5.08
N LEU A 275 15.00 -5.05 4.91
CA LEU A 275 14.52 -4.14 5.94
C LEU A 275 13.02 -3.90 5.77
N ASP A 276 12.38 -3.60 6.89
CA ASP A 276 11.04 -3.02 6.93
C ASP A 276 11.19 -1.54 7.27
N LEU A 277 10.70 -0.66 6.40
CA LEU A 277 10.86 0.79 6.46
C LEU A 277 9.48 1.49 6.49
N PRO A 278 8.56 1.09 7.39
CA PRO A 278 7.16 1.53 7.35
C PRO A 278 7.01 3.04 7.56
N ASP A 279 7.95 3.64 8.28
CA ASP A 279 7.98 5.03 8.70
C ASP A 279 8.81 5.95 7.78
N LEU A 280 9.51 5.36 6.80
CA LEU A 280 10.38 6.12 5.90
C LEU A 280 9.52 6.92 4.90
N LEU A 281 9.51 8.24 5.04
CA LEU A 281 8.75 9.13 4.17
C LEU A 281 9.49 9.41 2.89
N LEU A 282 10.77 9.74 3.01
CA LEU A 282 11.58 10.21 1.90
C LEU A 282 12.97 9.59 1.95
N ALA A 283 13.30 8.82 0.91
CA ALA A 283 14.65 8.34 0.66
C ALA A 283 15.29 9.14 -0.49
N VAL A 284 16.35 9.89 -0.24
CA VAL A 284 17.08 10.61 -1.28
C VAL A 284 18.43 9.93 -1.50
N VAL A 285 18.61 9.34 -2.68
CA VAL A 285 19.86 8.72 -3.13
C VAL A 285 20.54 9.65 -4.13
N GLN A 286 21.27 10.61 -3.59
CA GLN A 286 22.02 11.58 -4.36
C GLN A 286 23.37 10.99 -4.78
N GLY A 287 23.33 10.16 -5.82
CA GLY A 287 24.51 9.59 -6.46
C GLY A 287 24.21 9.17 -7.89
N CYS A 288 25.28 9.00 -8.67
CA CYS A 288 25.21 8.66 -10.08
C CYS A 288 24.26 7.48 -10.35
N LEU A 289 23.42 7.60 -11.37
CA LEU A 289 22.61 6.50 -11.92
C LEU A 289 21.65 5.79 -10.93
N ALA A 290 21.44 6.32 -9.72
CA ALA A 290 20.53 5.72 -8.73
C ALA A 290 19.10 5.57 -9.28
N GLY A 291 18.64 6.51 -10.10
CA GLY A 291 17.34 6.46 -10.80
C GLY A 291 17.43 5.98 -12.25
N LYS A 292 18.57 5.40 -12.68
CA LYS A 292 18.72 4.92 -14.05
C LYS A 292 17.83 3.69 -14.27
N ASP A 293 17.14 3.66 -15.40
CA ASP A 293 16.26 2.56 -15.80
C ASP A 293 15.26 2.23 -14.67
N VAL A 294 14.62 3.25 -14.10
CA VAL A 294 13.77 3.11 -12.90
C VAL A 294 12.67 2.07 -13.07
N GLU A 295 12.21 1.82 -14.29
CA GLU A 295 11.22 0.77 -14.61
C GLU A 295 11.71 -0.67 -14.29
N ASP A 296 12.99 -0.88 -14.01
CA ASP A 296 13.53 -2.15 -13.54
C ASP A 296 13.27 -2.32 -12.03
N GLU A 297 12.51 -3.36 -11.65
CA GLU A 297 12.18 -3.68 -10.26
C GLU A 297 13.42 -3.92 -9.37
N GLY A 298 14.59 -4.21 -9.97
CA GLY A 298 15.86 -4.30 -9.25
C GLY A 298 16.49 -2.95 -8.86
N ASN A 299 15.91 -1.83 -9.31
CA ASN A 299 16.39 -0.49 -9.01
C ASN A 299 16.27 -0.17 -7.50
N ILE A 300 17.22 0.58 -6.98
CA ILE A 300 17.31 0.92 -5.56
C ILE A 300 16.19 1.83 -5.09
N LEU A 301 15.65 2.69 -5.96
CA LEU A 301 14.48 3.52 -5.66
C LEU A 301 13.23 2.65 -5.50
N HIS A 302 13.03 1.66 -6.38
CA HIS A 302 12.01 0.63 -6.21
C HIS A 302 12.20 -0.08 -4.89
N THR A 303 13.42 -0.51 -4.60
CA THR A 303 13.69 -1.26 -3.38
C THR A 303 13.38 -0.48 -2.10
N PHE A 304 13.69 0.82 -2.04
CA PHE A 304 13.30 1.64 -0.90
C PHE A 304 11.78 1.66 -0.72
N VAL A 305 11.03 1.86 -1.81
CA VAL A 305 9.57 1.94 -1.79
C VAL A 305 8.94 0.59 -1.48
N ASP A 306 9.44 -0.49 -2.07
CA ASP A 306 9.00 -1.86 -1.82
C ASP A 306 9.31 -2.31 -0.39
N SER A 307 10.33 -1.74 0.24
CA SER A 307 10.64 -1.91 1.67
C SER A 307 9.81 -1.01 2.59
N GLY A 308 8.99 -0.08 2.07
CA GLY A 308 8.05 0.73 2.86
C GLY A 308 8.18 2.25 2.69
N ALA A 309 9.23 2.72 2.01
CA ALA A 309 9.42 4.16 1.80
C ALA A 309 8.25 4.76 0.99
N ARG A 310 7.77 5.96 1.35
CA ARG A 310 6.70 6.61 0.58
C ARG A 310 7.18 7.16 -0.75
N VAL A 311 8.34 7.82 -0.76
CA VAL A 311 8.97 8.32 -1.98
C VAL A 311 10.47 8.11 -1.93
N ALA A 312 11.05 7.68 -3.04
CA ALA A 312 12.47 7.64 -3.28
C ALA A 312 12.87 8.59 -4.43
N ILE A 313 14.01 9.28 -4.30
CA ILE A 313 14.56 10.19 -5.29
C ILE A 313 15.97 9.75 -5.66
N GLY A 314 16.29 9.74 -6.96
CA GLY A 314 17.64 9.45 -7.45
C GLY A 314 17.91 10.10 -8.80
N TYR A 315 19.14 9.95 -9.30
CA TYR A 315 19.55 10.53 -10.59
C TYR A 315 19.64 9.46 -11.67
N SER A 316 19.08 9.71 -12.84
CA SER A 316 19.17 8.81 -14.01
C SER A 316 20.48 8.97 -14.80
N VAL A 317 21.27 9.98 -14.46
CA VAL A 317 22.49 10.39 -15.16
C VAL A 317 23.69 10.40 -14.21
N LEU A 318 24.88 10.64 -14.78
CA LEU A 318 26.08 10.94 -13.99
C LEU A 318 25.96 12.34 -13.38
N THR A 319 26.40 12.47 -12.13
CA THR A 319 26.35 13.72 -11.37
C THR A 319 27.66 14.02 -10.67
N TYR A 320 27.88 15.30 -10.35
CA TYR A 320 29.06 15.78 -9.62
C TYR A 320 28.66 16.54 -8.35
N VAL A 321 29.60 16.73 -7.42
CA VAL A 321 29.35 17.37 -6.11
C VAL A 321 28.72 18.77 -6.21
N PRO A 322 29.15 19.68 -7.12
CA PRO A 322 28.51 20.99 -7.25
C PRO A 322 27.03 20.88 -7.63
N GLN A 323 26.67 19.94 -8.50
CA GLN A 323 25.27 19.68 -8.84
C GLN A 323 24.50 19.14 -7.64
N HIS A 324 25.15 18.33 -6.80
CA HIS A 324 24.52 17.84 -5.58
C HIS A 324 24.19 18.99 -4.61
N ASP A 325 25.15 19.90 -4.38
CA ASP A 325 24.97 21.07 -3.52
C ASP A 325 23.90 22.03 -4.08
N ALA A 326 24.01 22.38 -5.36
CA ALA A 326 23.06 23.25 -6.05
C ALA A 326 21.63 22.70 -6.03
N TRP A 327 21.47 21.39 -6.27
CA TRP A 327 20.18 20.72 -6.21
C TRP A 327 19.60 20.76 -4.80
N ALA A 328 20.36 20.39 -3.77
CA ALA A 328 19.89 20.42 -2.39
C ALA A 328 19.45 21.83 -1.95
N ARG A 329 20.21 22.86 -2.36
CA ARG A 329 19.91 24.28 -2.07
C ARG A 329 18.70 24.85 -2.81
N ALA A 330 18.22 24.19 -3.86
CA ALA A 330 16.96 24.55 -4.52
C ALA A 330 15.79 23.65 -4.10
N PHE A 331 16.06 22.38 -3.81
CA PHE A 331 15.08 21.41 -3.35
C PHE A 331 14.42 21.87 -2.05
N TRP A 332 15.21 22.20 -1.01
CA TRP A 332 14.64 22.53 0.29
C TRP A 332 13.78 23.79 0.32
N PRO A 333 14.19 24.92 -0.29
CA PRO A 333 13.30 26.08 -0.41
C PRO A 333 12.00 25.79 -1.17
N ALA A 334 12.02 24.92 -2.17
CA ALA A 334 10.80 24.51 -2.87
C ALA A 334 9.89 23.66 -1.97
N VAL A 335 10.46 22.73 -1.20
CA VAL A 335 9.72 21.98 -0.17
C VAL A 335 9.11 22.91 0.87
N GLU A 336 9.83 23.94 1.32
CA GLU A 336 9.33 24.96 2.25
C GLU A 336 8.22 25.83 1.65
N ALA A 337 8.27 26.08 0.33
CA ALA A 337 7.21 26.78 -0.40
C ALA A 337 5.93 25.94 -0.58
N GLY A 338 5.93 24.68 -0.14
CA GLY A 338 4.78 23.78 -0.27
C GLY A 338 4.68 23.13 -1.65
N GLU A 339 5.76 23.08 -2.42
CA GLU A 339 5.79 22.35 -3.68
C GLU A 339 5.68 20.84 -3.45
N THR A 340 5.06 20.13 -4.40
CA THR A 340 5.06 18.66 -4.38
C THR A 340 6.48 18.13 -4.48
N ILE A 341 6.72 16.91 -4.01
CA ILE A 341 8.08 16.34 -3.98
C ILE A 341 8.70 16.32 -5.38
N ARG A 342 7.91 16.04 -6.42
CA ARG A 342 8.37 16.10 -7.81
C ARG A 342 8.65 17.52 -8.27
N ALA A 343 7.79 18.49 -7.93
CA ALA A 343 8.03 19.89 -8.29
C ALA A 343 9.29 20.43 -7.61
N ALA A 344 9.51 20.10 -6.34
CA ALA A 344 10.74 20.43 -5.61
C ALA A 344 11.98 19.74 -6.22
N ALA A 345 11.88 18.45 -6.58
CA ALA A 345 12.94 17.71 -7.24
C ALA A 345 13.32 18.32 -8.62
N LEU A 346 12.32 18.82 -9.36
CA LEU A 346 12.51 19.49 -10.64
C LEU A 346 13.10 20.89 -10.47
N ALA A 347 12.68 21.66 -9.46
CA ALA A 347 13.28 22.96 -9.14
C ALA A 347 14.77 22.83 -8.83
N GLY A 348 15.15 21.81 -8.06
CA GLY A 348 16.54 21.44 -7.83
C GLY A 348 17.31 21.15 -9.12
N THR A 349 16.67 20.44 -10.06
CA THR A 349 17.27 20.04 -11.34
C THR A 349 17.62 21.24 -12.21
N VAL A 350 16.69 22.20 -12.34
CA VAL A 350 16.90 23.41 -13.15
C VAL A 350 18.11 24.20 -12.64
N ARG A 351 18.23 24.35 -11.31
CA ARG A 351 19.35 25.08 -10.72
C ARG A 351 20.69 24.36 -10.91
N ALA A 352 20.72 23.05 -10.68
CA ALA A 352 21.93 22.25 -10.88
C ALA A 352 22.44 22.30 -12.33
N TYR A 353 21.54 22.39 -13.32
CA TYR A 353 21.90 22.57 -14.73
C TYR A 353 22.60 23.91 -15.02
N HIS A 354 22.16 25.00 -14.39
CA HIS A 354 22.75 26.32 -14.63
C HIS A 354 24.18 26.47 -14.11
N GLU A 355 24.60 25.64 -13.15
CA GLU A 355 25.93 25.71 -12.55
C GLU A 355 26.99 24.85 -13.29
N ASP A 356 26.61 24.01 -14.26
CA ASP A 356 27.53 23.24 -15.11
C ASP A 356 27.23 23.42 -16.63
N PRO A 357 27.98 24.27 -17.35
CA PRO A 357 27.75 24.56 -18.76
C PRO A 357 28.23 23.47 -19.72
N PHE A 358 28.87 22.38 -19.25
CA PHE A 358 29.54 21.41 -20.12
C PHE A 358 28.71 20.16 -20.48
N THR A 359 27.53 19.98 -19.90
CA THR A 359 26.75 18.75 -20.07
C THR A 359 25.29 19.03 -20.45
N PRO A 360 24.94 19.12 -21.76
CA PRO A 360 23.55 19.20 -22.19
C PRO A 360 22.91 17.80 -22.06
N LEU A 361 22.30 17.51 -20.91
CA LEU A 361 21.64 16.21 -20.67
C LEU A 361 20.14 16.28 -21.04
N PRO A 362 19.59 15.28 -21.73
CA PRO A 362 18.18 15.26 -22.13
C PRO A 362 17.26 14.97 -20.94
N ALA A 363 16.11 15.65 -20.91
CA ALA A 363 14.79 15.44 -20.27
C ALA A 363 14.59 14.66 -18.93
N SER A 364 15.59 14.02 -18.34
CA SER A 364 15.44 13.22 -17.11
C SER A 364 16.76 13.23 -16.35
N VAL A 365 16.91 14.17 -15.40
CA VAL A 365 18.10 14.29 -14.55
C VAL A 365 17.82 13.74 -13.15
N VAL A 366 16.61 13.95 -12.65
CA VAL A 366 16.13 13.45 -11.35
C VAL A 366 14.87 12.63 -11.57
N VAL A 367 14.84 11.47 -10.92
CA VAL A 367 13.75 10.51 -10.94
C VAL A 367 13.16 10.43 -9.54
N THR A 368 11.85 10.47 -9.46
CA THR A 368 11.07 10.26 -8.25
C THR A 368 10.24 8.98 -8.41
N TYR A 369 10.22 8.13 -7.40
CA TYR A 369 9.46 6.88 -7.41
C TYR A 369 8.68 6.68 -6.09
N PRO A 370 7.40 6.30 -6.13
CA PRO A 370 6.54 6.29 -7.31
C PRO A 370 6.34 7.72 -7.82
N ALA A 371 6.33 7.90 -9.15
CA ALA A 371 6.19 9.22 -9.75
C ALA A 371 4.83 9.85 -9.41
N SER A 372 3.78 9.04 -9.27
CA SER A 372 2.43 9.48 -8.88
C SER A 372 2.38 10.08 -7.47
N VAL A 373 2.99 9.43 -6.47
CA VAL A 373 3.08 9.96 -5.10
C VAL A 373 3.81 11.29 -5.10
N ALA A 374 4.99 11.34 -5.72
CA ALA A 374 5.79 12.55 -5.75
C ALA A 374 5.11 13.70 -6.50
N GLN A 375 4.23 13.39 -7.47
CA GLN A 375 3.43 14.38 -8.19
C GLN A 375 2.31 14.99 -7.35
N ARG A 376 1.75 14.24 -6.41
CA ARG A 376 0.58 14.64 -5.61
C ARG A 376 0.93 15.17 -4.23
N MET A 377 1.94 14.58 -3.58
CA MET A 377 2.25 14.82 -2.17
C MET A 377 3.37 15.84 -2.02
N THR A 378 3.21 16.75 -1.06
CA THR A 378 4.32 17.53 -0.49
C THR A 378 5.01 16.70 0.61
N LEU A 379 6.23 17.08 1.02
CA LEU A 379 6.85 16.43 2.19
C LEU A 379 6.00 16.62 3.44
N ARG A 380 5.33 17.77 3.59
CA ARG A 380 4.42 18.02 4.70
C ARG A 380 3.22 17.06 4.71
N ASP A 381 2.65 16.74 3.54
CA ASP A 381 1.57 15.76 3.46
C ASP A 381 2.04 14.37 3.92
N LEU A 382 3.27 13.98 3.58
CA LEU A 382 3.88 12.75 4.07
C LEU A 382 4.13 12.80 5.59
N GLU A 383 4.70 13.90 6.10
CA GLU A 383 4.95 14.12 7.53
C GLU A 383 3.65 14.03 8.33
N GLU A 384 2.59 14.68 7.84
CA GLU A 384 1.27 14.61 8.44
C GLU A 384 0.72 13.18 8.41
N GLN A 385 0.86 12.45 7.30
CA GLN A 385 0.41 11.05 7.22
C GLN A 385 1.19 10.12 8.17
N ALA A 386 2.52 10.26 8.29
CA ALA A 386 3.32 9.46 9.20
C ALA A 386 3.04 9.78 10.67
N ALA A 387 2.94 11.05 11.04
CA ALA A 387 2.59 11.44 12.40
C ALA A 387 1.24 10.86 12.84
N ARG A 388 0.34 10.67 11.86
CA ARG A 388 -1.03 10.25 12.11
C ARG A 388 -1.21 8.74 12.05
N GLY A 389 -0.38 7.98 11.32
CA GLY A 389 -0.51 6.51 11.12
C GLY A 389 -1.82 6.05 10.46
N PHE A 390 -2.88 6.87 10.51
CA PHE A 390 -4.21 6.56 10.05
C PHE A 390 -4.96 7.85 9.68
N ARG A 391 -5.99 7.70 8.84
CA ARG A 391 -6.94 8.78 8.51
C ARG A 391 -8.28 8.50 9.19
N ILE A 392 -9.01 9.53 9.62
CA ILE A 392 -10.38 9.37 10.12
C ILE A 392 -11.34 10.04 9.15
N TYR A 393 -12.14 9.24 8.47
CA TYR A 393 -13.28 9.71 7.68
C TYR A 393 -14.49 9.79 8.60
N THR A 394 -15.13 10.95 8.64
CA THR A 394 -16.31 11.16 9.49
C THR A 394 -17.55 11.20 8.61
N VAL A 395 -18.55 10.42 8.98
CA VAL A 395 -19.82 10.29 8.27
C VAL A 395 -20.92 10.78 9.19
N GLY A 396 -21.45 11.96 8.87
CA GLY A 396 -22.63 12.50 9.53
C GLY A 396 -23.88 12.18 8.72
N PHE A 397 -24.96 11.73 9.36
CA PHE A 397 -26.24 11.51 8.67
C PHE A 397 -27.42 11.79 9.61
N GLY A 398 -28.64 11.90 9.07
CA GLY A 398 -29.81 12.30 9.86
C GLY A 398 -30.18 13.77 9.67
N ASP A 399 -30.74 14.40 10.72
CA ASP A 399 -31.07 15.83 10.70
C ASP A 399 -29.83 16.65 11.07
N ARG A 400 -29.42 17.56 10.18
CA ARG A 400 -28.26 18.46 10.41
C ARG A 400 -28.41 19.30 11.67
N GLY A 401 -29.64 19.64 12.08
CA GLY A 401 -29.88 20.40 13.30
C GLY A 401 -29.43 19.67 14.57
N ASN A 402 -29.30 18.35 14.51
CA ASN A 402 -28.94 17.49 15.62
C ASN A 402 -27.54 16.86 15.44
N LEU A 403 -26.72 17.38 14.53
CA LEU A 403 -25.40 16.85 14.21
C LEU A 403 -24.31 17.87 14.56
N ASP A 404 -23.25 17.43 15.26
CA ASP A 404 -22.08 18.28 15.48
C ASP A 404 -21.12 18.25 14.28
N GLU A 405 -21.54 18.89 13.18
CA GLU A 405 -20.73 18.96 11.95
C GLU A 405 -19.35 19.59 12.17
N ASN A 406 -19.26 20.57 13.08
CA ASN A 406 -18.00 21.26 13.36
C ASN A 406 -16.98 20.30 13.99
N LEU A 407 -17.43 19.48 14.94
CA LEU A 407 -16.61 18.42 15.52
C LEU A 407 -16.18 17.39 14.47
N LEU A 408 -17.13 16.86 13.70
CA LEU A 408 -16.84 15.83 12.69
C LEU A 408 -15.87 16.32 11.61
N ARG A 409 -16.04 17.56 11.13
CA ARG A 409 -15.09 18.21 10.22
C ARG A 409 -13.74 18.44 10.88
N GLY A 410 -13.72 18.83 12.15
CA GLY A 410 -12.49 19.00 12.93
C GLY A 410 -11.70 17.70 13.06
N ILE A 411 -12.37 16.58 13.38
CA ILE A 411 -11.76 15.25 13.51
C ILE A 411 -11.16 14.81 12.17
N ALA A 412 -11.94 14.91 11.09
CA ALA A 412 -11.48 14.56 9.74
C ALA A 412 -10.29 15.42 9.32
N GLY A 413 -10.39 16.74 9.47
CA GLY A 413 -9.33 17.69 9.10
C GLY A 413 -8.03 17.48 9.89
N LEU A 414 -8.13 17.15 11.18
CA LEU A 414 -6.94 16.85 12.01
C LEU A 414 -6.20 15.59 11.58
N THR A 415 -6.87 14.66 10.89
CA THR A 415 -6.29 13.36 10.50
C THR A 415 -6.02 13.24 9.00
N GLY A 416 -6.30 14.29 8.22
CA GLY A 416 -6.23 14.26 6.75
C GLY A 416 -7.35 13.43 6.11
N GLY A 417 -8.42 13.12 6.84
CA GLY A 417 -9.63 12.53 6.32
C GLY A 417 -10.62 13.57 5.77
N GLU A 418 -11.78 13.09 5.31
CA GLU A 418 -12.86 13.93 4.79
C GLU A 418 -14.13 13.74 5.63
N TYR A 419 -14.87 14.84 5.85
CA TYR A 419 -16.22 14.77 6.40
C TYR A 419 -17.23 14.59 5.27
N LEU A 420 -18.05 13.56 5.40
CA LEU A 420 -19.05 13.13 4.43
C LEU A 420 -20.44 13.21 5.06
N TYR A 421 -21.41 13.81 4.36
CA TYR A 421 -22.77 13.98 4.88
C TYR A 421 -23.81 13.19 4.08
N GLY A 422 -24.49 12.26 4.75
CA GLY A 422 -25.57 11.46 4.18
C GLY A 422 -26.94 12.07 4.43
N GLY A 423 -27.50 12.78 3.45
CA GLY A 423 -28.86 13.34 3.55
C GLY A 423 -29.98 12.32 3.38
N GLU A 424 -29.70 11.19 2.75
CA GLU A 424 -30.64 10.09 2.47
C GLU A 424 -29.91 8.74 2.54
N ALA A 425 -30.65 7.62 2.68
CA ALA A 425 -30.05 6.29 2.83
C ALA A 425 -29.13 5.90 1.67
N GLN A 426 -29.48 6.24 0.43
CA GLN A 426 -28.63 5.97 -0.74
C GLN A 426 -27.34 6.80 -0.72
N ALA A 427 -27.40 8.03 -0.18
CA ALA A 427 -26.23 8.86 0.00
C ALA A 427 -25.27 8.21 1.02
N LEU A 428 -25.81 7.56 2.05
CA LEU A 428 -25.00 6.83 3.02
C LEU A 428 -24.23 5.68 2.37
N GLU A 429 -24.87 4.86 1.52
CA GLU A 429 -24.16 3.82 0.77
C GLU A 429 -23.01 4.40 -0.08
N ASN A 430 -23.27 5.50 -0.80
CA ASN A 430 -22.25 6.14 -1.66
C ASN A 430 -21.08 6.70 -0.83
N ILE A 431 -21.36 7.21 0.37
CA ILE A 431 -20.35 7.72 1.29
C ILE A 431 -19.42 6.60 1.75
N PHE A 432 -19.95 5.43 2.07
CA PHE A 432 -19.12 4.27 2.46
C PHE A 432 -18.24 3.80 1.30
N VAL A 433 -18.78 3.78 0.07
CA VAL A 433 -17.99 3.51 -1.15
C VAL A 433 -16.88 4.56 -1.31
N LYS A 434 -17.18 5.85 -1.17
CA LYS A 434 -16.17 6.92 -1.25
C LYS A 434 -15.11 6.80 -0.15
N ALA A 435 -15.51 6.53 1.09
CA ALA A 435 -14.61 6.38 2.22
C ALA A 435 -13.64 5.21 2.03
N GLN A 436 -14.09 4.12 1.40
CA GLN A 436 -13.21 3.01 1.00
C GLN A 436 -12.17 3.44 -0.03
N HIS A 437 -12.58 4.17 -1.08
CA HIS A 437 -11.65 4.67 -2.10
C HIS A 437 -10.62 5.64 -1.50
N LEU A 438 -11.04 6.51 -0.58
CA LEU A 438 -10.17 7.45 0.13
C LEU A 438 -9.21 6.73 1.11
N GLY A 439 -9.69 5.67 1.76
CA GLY A 439 -8.89 4.88 2.69
C GLY A 439 -7.80 4.05 2.02
N THR A 440 -7.94 3.72 0.74
CA THR A 440 -7.06 2.80 0.00
C THR A 440 -6.32 3.43 -1.18
N GLY A 441 -6.62 4.69 -1.51
CA GLY A 441 -5.99 5.43 -2.60
C GLY A 441 -6.36 6.91 -2.63
N ASP A 442 -5.93 7.57 -3.70
CA ASP A 442 -6.21 8.97 -3.97
C ASP A 442 -7.35 9.08 -4.99
N LEU A 443 -8.39 9.85 -4.68
CA LEU A 443 -9.52 10.06 -5.58
C LEU A 443 -9.06 10.74 -6.88
N GLN A 444 -9.45 10.16 -8.00
CA GLN A 444 -9.19 10.68 -9.34
C GLN A 444 -10.46 11.20 -10.02
N GLY A 445 -11.64 10.85 -9.51
CA GLY A 445 -12.91 11.35 -10.03
C GLY A 445 -14.11 10.89 -9.21
N GLU A 446 -15.11 11.76 -9.14
CA GLU A 446 -16.41 11.51 -8.52
C GLU A 446 -17.48 12.03 -9.49
N PHE A 447 -18.35 11.14 -9.95
CA PHE A 447 -19.35 11.45 -10.98
C PHE A 447 -20.71 10.94 -10.54
N SER A 448 -21.75 11.75 -10.73
CA SER A 448 -23.12 11.35 -10.45
C SER A 448 -24.05 11.84 -11.55
N GLY A 449 -25.18 11.16 -11.71
CA GLY A 449 -26.15 11.48 -12.74
C GLY A 449 -27.36 10.58 -12.66
N THR A 450 -28.22 10.64 -13.68
CA THR A 450 -29.37 9.74 -13.84
C THR A 450 -29.31 9.15 -15.24
N VAL A 451 -29.42 7.82 -15.34
CA VAL A 451 -29.37 7.09 -16.61
C VAL A 451 -30.73 6.48 -16.94
N LYS A 452 -31.18 6.64 -18.17
CA LYS A 452 -32.46 6.12 -18.69
C LYS A 452 -32.29 4.74 -19.36
N PRO A 453 -33.39 4.01 -19.61
CA PRO A 453 -33.32 2.71 -20.28
C PRO A 453 -32.68 2.80 -21.67
N GLY A 454 -31.67 1.96 -21.91
CA GLY A 454 -30.89 1.93 -23.15
C GLY A 454 -29.91 3.11 -23.34
N GLU A 455 -29.89 4.08 -22.43
CA GLU A 455 -29.00 5.24 -22.51
C GLU A 455 -27.56 4.85 -22.12
N THR A 456 -26.58 5.42 -22.81
CA THR A 456 -25.17 5.37 -22.43
C THR A 456 -24.68 6.80 -22.21
N LEU A 457 -24.22 7.08 -21.00
CA LEU A 457 -23.71 8.39 -20.60
C LEU A 457 -22.21 8.31 -20.33
N THR A 458 -21.44 9.27 -20.83
CA THR A 458 -20.07 9.48 -20.35
C THR A 458 -20.15 10.15 -18.98
N ALA A 459 -19.88 9.38 -17.92
CA ALA A 459 -19.89 9.89 -16.55
C ALA A 459 -18.71 10.84 -16.32
N GLY A 460 -17.55 10.53 -16.89
CA GLY A 460 -16.37 11.39 -16.80
C GLY A 460 -15.10 10.78 -17.36
N VAL A 461 -13.98 11.47 -17.11
CA VAL A 461 -12.63 11.04 -17.45
C VAL A 461 -11.79 11.03 -16.18
N VAL A 462 -11.08 9.94 -15.97
CA VAL A 462 -10.21 9.69 -14.83
C VAL A 462 -8.76 9.79 -15.28
N ALA A 463 -7.96 10.62 -14.63
CA ALA A 463 -6.53 10.71 -14.92
C ALA A 463 -5.78 9.62 -14.14
N VAL A 464 -4.97 8.83 -14.84
CA VAL A 464 -4.00 7.92 -14.23
C VAL A 464 -2.61 8.45 -14.49
N LEU A 465 -1.82 8.59 -13.43
CA LEU A 465 -0.44 9.07 -13.51
C LEU A 465 0.52 7.90 -13.72
N GLU A 466 1.70 8.21 -14.26
CA GLU A 466 2.80 7.24 -14.34
C GLU A 466 3.19 6.76 -12.93
N GLY A 467 3.31 5.44 -12.77
CA GLY A 467 3.63 4.81 -11.49
C GLY A 467 2.45 4.62 -10.53
N ASP A 468 1.21 4.96 -10.90
CA ASP A 468 0.05 4.50 -10.12
C ASP A 468 0.00 2.96 -10.14
N ALA A 469 -0.08 2.36 -8.95
CA ALA A 469 -0.01 0.92 -8.76
C ALA A 469 -1.30 0.22 -9.17
N ASP A 470 -2.44 0.88 -9.03
CA ASP A 470 -3.73 0.43 -9.54
C ASP A 470 -4.65 1.59 -9.93
N LEU A 471 -5.69 1.24 -10.70
CA LEU A 471 -6.88 2.04 -10.93
C LEU A 471 -8.08 1.26 -10.41
N ARG A 472 -8.82 1.85 -9.47
CA ARG A 472 -10.06 1.31 -8.91
C ARG A 472 -11.23 2.17 -9.32
N ILE A 473 -12.31 1.54 -9.78
CA ILE A 473 -13.55 2.24 -10.14
C ILE A 473 -14.72 1.48 -9.53
N THR A 474 -15.53 2.20 -8.75
CA THR A 474 -16.81 1.71 -8.25
C THR A 474 -17.95 2.46 -8.90
N LEU A 475 -18.95 1.72 -9.38
CA LEU A 475 -20.26 2.25 -9.76
C LEU A 475 -21.30 1.71 -8.77
N ASN A 476 -22.04 2.62 -8.13
CA ASN A 476 -23.12 2.32 -7.21
C ASN A 476 -24.42 3.01 -7.68
N TRP A 477 -25.56 2.37 -7.47
CA TRP A 477 -26.89 2.85 -7.87
C TRP A 477 -27.96 2.15 -7.00
N PRO A 478 -29.22 2.60 -6.93
CA PRO A 478 -30.28 1.89 -6.23
C PRO A 478 -30.97 0.83 -7.11
N GLY A 479 -31.18 -0.38 -6.58
CA GLY A 479 -32.14 -1.38 -7.06
C GLY A 479 -31.92 -2.02 -8.44
N SER A 480 -32.01 -1.22 -9.52
CA SER A 480 -32.07 -1.59 -10.96
C SER A 480 -30.84 -2.36 -11.51
N THR A 481 -30.74 -2.58 -12.82
CA THR A 481 -29.50 -3.02 -13.48
C THR A 481 -28.85 -1.88 -14.25
N VAL A 482 -27.70 -1.42 -13.76
CA VAL A 482 -26.87 -0.39 -14.41
C VAL A 482 -25.51 -1.01 -14.71
N GLY A 483 -24.96 -0.76 -15.89
CA GLY A 483 -23.66 -1.29 -16.32
C GLY A 483 -22.57 -0.23 -16.35
N LEU A 484 -21.32 -0.64 -16.10
CA LEU A 484 -20.12 0.17 -16.25
C LEU A 484 -19.40 -0.19 -17.56
N ARG A 485 -19.01 0.82 -18.34
CA ARG A 485 -18.08 0.67 -19.46
C ARG A 485 -16.86 1.55 -19.19
N LEU A 486 -15.68 0.95 -19.29
CA LEU A 486 -14.42 1.64 -19.07
C LEU A 486 -13.59 1.58 -20.35
N TYR A 487 -12.94 2.67 -20.73
CA TYR A 487 -12.03 2.72 -21.87
C TYR A 487 -10.64 3.15 -21.43
N ASP A 488 -9.62 2.44 -21.90
CA ASP A 488 -8.22 2.79 -21.68
C ASP A 488 -7.83 4.09 -22.44
N PRO A 489 -6.65 4.66 -22.18
CA PRO A 489 -6.16 5.85 -22.89
C PRO A 489 -5.98 5.68 -24.41
N LYS A 490 -5.98 4.44 -24.93
CA LYS A 490 -5.94 4.13 -26.37
C LYS A 490 -7.34 3.98 -26.96
N GLY A 491 -8.39 4.03 -26.15
CA GLY A 491 -9.79 3.89 -26.55
C GLY A 491 -10.31 2.45 -26.59
N HIS A 492 -9.59 1.46 -26.04
CA HIS A 492 -10.07 0.09 -25.94
C HIS A 492 -11.05 -0.07 -24.79
N LEU A 493 -12.19 -0.72 -25.06
CA LEU A 493 -13.16 -1.11 -24.03
C LEU A 493 -12.60 -2.23 -23.15
N ILE A 494 -12.65 -2.04 -21.83
CA ILE A 494 -12.22 -3.03 -20.85
C ILE A 494 -13.27 -4.14 -20.73
N GLY A 495 -12.85 -5.38 -20.92
CA GLY A 495 -13.64 -6.59 -20.70
C GLY A 495 -12.91 -7.55 -19.75
N PRO A 496 -13.49 -8.73 -19.46
CA PRO A 496 -12.95 -9.70 -18.50
C PRO A 496 -11.55 -10.22 -18.86
N ASP A 497 -11.17 -10.18 -20.14
CA ASP A 497 -9.86 -10.63 -20.63
C ASP A 497 -8.81 -9.49 -20.67
N TYR A 498 -9.10 -8.30 -20.13
CA TYR A 498 -8.18 -7.18 -20.18
C TYR A 498 -6.90 -7.47 -19.37
N PRO A 499 -5.69 -7.16 -19.89
CA PRO A 499 -4.45 -7.43 -19.18
C PRO A 499 -4.40 -6.73 -17.82
N ARG A 500 -3.92 -7.44 -16.78
CA ARG A 500 -3.75 -6.93 -15.41
C ARG A 500 -5.06 -6.48 -14.75
N LEU A 501 -6.19 -6.95 -15.26
CA LEU A 501 -7.46 -6.85 -14.58
C LEU A 501 -7.46 -7.83 -13.39
N VAL A 502 -7.66 -7.28 -12.20
CA VAL A 502 -7.63 -8.06 -10.95
C VAL A 502 -9.04 -8.37 -10.49
N ILE A 503 -9.90 -7.36 -10.52
CA ILE A 503 -11.30 -7.47 -10.15
C ILE A 503 -12.14 -6.96 -11.31
N TYR A 504 -13.12 -7.77 -11.71
CA TYR A 504 -14.11 -7.40 -12.71
C TYR A 504 -15.49 -7.91 -12.28
N ARG A 505 -16.15 -7.14 -11.43
CA ARG A 505 -17.49 -7.43 -10.93
C ARG A 505 -18.49 -6.45 -11.53
N GLN A 506 -19.45 -6.96 -12.29
CA GLN A 506 -20.52 -6.17 -12.92
C GLN A 506 -21.87 -6.30 -12.19
N GLU A 507 -21.84 -6.69 -10.91
CA GLU A 507 -22.99 -6.67 -10.00
C GLU A 507 -23.02 -5.36 -9.22
N ARG A 508 -23.94 -5.17 -8.27
CA ARG A 508 -24.02 -3.97 -7.44
C ARG A 508 -23.27 -4.16 -6.10
N PRO A 509 -22.37 -3.25 -5.70
CA PRO A 509 -21.76 -2.21 -6.54
C PRO A 509 -20.86 -2.84 -7.59
N THR A 510 -20.79 -2.21 -8.77
CA THR A 510 -19.87 -2.66 -9.81
C THR A 510 -18.49 -2.22 -9.41
N TYR A 511 -17.53 -3.14 -9.45
CA TYR A 511 -16.21 -2.90 -8.92
C TYR A 511 -15.15 -3.44 -9.88
N VAL A 512 -14.27 -2.55 -10.32
CA VAL A 512 -13.21 -2.84 -11.27
C VAL A 512 -11.89 -2.37 -10.71
N VAL A 513 -10.91 -3.27 -10.67
CA VAL A 513 -9.53 -2.97 -10.26
C VAL A 513 -8.57 -3.44 -11.35
N ILE A 514 -7.75 -2.51 -11.81
CA ILE A 514 -6.72 -2.74 -12.84
C ILE A 514 -5.36 -2.43 -12.21
N GLU A 515 -4.47 -3.42 -12.19
CA GLU A 515 -3.10 -3.25 -11.74
C GLU A 515 -2.21 -2.62 -12.80
N ARG A 516 -1.27 -1.78 -12.34
CA ARG A 516 -0.31 -1.06 -13.19
C ARG A 516 -1.00 -0.50 -14.44
N PRO A 517 -2.07 0.30 -14.26
CA PRO A 517 -2.87 0.83 -15.34
C PRO A 517 -2.02 1.69 -16.28
N MET A 518 -2.43 1.75 -17.54
CA MET A 518 -1.79 2.66 -18.51
C MET A 518 -1.94 4.11 -18.05
N PRO A 519 -0.85 4.90 -18.03
CA PRO A 519 -0.94 6.33 -17.76
C PRO A 519 -1.76 7.06 -18.83
N GLY A 520 -2.54 8.05 -18.41
CA GLY A 520 -3.35 8.88 -19.30
C GLY A 520 -4.85 8.92 -18.92
N PRO A 521 -5.68 9.48 -19.79
CA PRO A 521 -7.11 9.65 -19.53
C PRO A 521 -7.89 8.35 -19.77
N TRP A 522 -8.55 7.86 -18.73
CA TRP A 522 -9.49 6.73 -18.78
C TRP A 522 -10.92 7.25 -18.87
N ARG A 523 -11.69 6.80 -19.87
CA ARG A 523 -13.09 7.25 -20.02
C ARG A 523 -14.04 6.30 -19.31
N VAL A 524 -14.93 6.85 -18.50
CA VAL A 524 -15.94 6.10 -17.76
C VAL A 524 -17.33 6.37 -18.33
N GLU A 525 -18.04 5.32 -18.70
CA GLU A 525 -19.40 5.34 -19.22
C GLU A 525 -20.34 4.50 -18.35
N VAL A 526 -21.57 4.97 -18.22
CA VAL A 526 -22.65 4.31 -17.47
C VAL A 526 -23.79 3.98 -18.42
N VAL A 527 -24.31 2.75 -18.34
CA VAL A 527 -25.34 2.22 -19.24
C VAL A 527 -26.58 1.83 -18.44
N GLY A 528 -27.74 2.40 -18.78
CA GLY A 528 -29.02 1.98 -18.20
C GLY A 528 -29.52 0.71 -18.88
N GLN A 529 -29.38 -0.45 -18.24
CA GLN A 529 -29.77 -1.73 -18.85
C GLN A 529 -31.23 -2.06 -18.56
N ASP A 530 -31.56 -2.34 -17.29
CA ASP A 530 -32.93 -2.55 -16.81
C ASP A 530 -33.22 -1.54 -15.70
N VAL A 531 -33.59 -0.33 -16.11
CA VAL A 531 -33.79 0.83 -15.23
C VAL A 531 -35.22 1.36 -15.39
N ALA A 532 -35.70 2.13 -14.41
CA ALA A 532 -37.04 2.72 -14.47
C ALA A 532 -37.15 3.73 -15.62
N ALA A 533 -38.36 3.94 -16.17
CA ALA A 533 -38.59 4.92 -17.24
C ALA A 533 -38.27 6.36 -16.80
N SER A 534 -38.40 6.67 -15.51
CA SER A 534 -37.96 7.94 -14.90
C SER A 534 -36.45 8.12 -14.87
N GLY A 535 -35.69 7.06 -15.17
CA GLY A 535 -34.25 6.96 -14.97
C GLY A 535 -33.88 6.47 -13.57
N THR A 536 -32.66 5.96 -13.45
CA THR A 536 -32.05 5.51 -12.20
C THR A 536 -30.82 6.38 -11.89
N PRO A 537 -30.71 6.95 -10.68
CA PRO A 537 -29.53 7.70 -10.30
C PRO A 537 -28.31 6.78 -10.15
N PHE A 538 -27.14 7.27 -10.49
CA PHE A 538 -25.88 6.54 -10.32
C PHE A 538 -24.83 7.41 -9.65
N TYR A 539 -23.86 6.71 -9.04
CA TYR A 539 -22.69 7.28 -8.41
C TYR A 539 -21.46 6.48 -8.85
N VAL A 540 -20.49 7.15 -9.45
CA VAL A 540 -19.20 6.58 -9.82
C VAL A 540 -18.12 7.28 -9.02
N VAL A 541 -17.23 6.49 -8.44
CA VAL A 541 -16.00 7.00 -7.84
C VAL A 541 -14.82 6.22 -8.38
N ALA A 542 -13.74 6.92 -8.66
CA ALA A 542 -12.50 6.35 -9.12
C ALA A 542 -11.34 6.81 -8.23
N SER A 543 -10.45 5.89 -7.88
CA SER A 543 -9.20 6.20 -7.18
C SER A 543 -8.04 5.40 -7.75
N THR A 544 -6.84 5.86 -7.45
CA THR A 544 -5.59 5.17 -7.76
C THR A 544 -4.82 4.96 -6.46
N SER A 545 -4.16 3.82 -6.31
CA SER A 545 -3.19 3.60 -5.23
C SER A 545 -1.77 3.88 -5.70
N ASP A 546 -0.97 4.33 -4.75
CA ASP A 546 0.47 4.29 -4.79
C ASP A 546 1.08 3.00 -4.21
N VAL A 547 0.27 2.20 -3.51
CA VAL A 547 0.70 0.95 -2.90
C VAL A 547 0.84 -0.12 -3.98
N PRO A 548 2.06 -0.60 -4.29
CA PRO A 548 2.28 -1.65 -5.27
C PRO A 548 1.46 -2.88 -4.92
N VAL A 549 0.70 -3.42 -5.89
CA VAL A 549 0.12 -4.75 -5.71
C VAL A 549 1.26 -5.73 -5.90
N ARG A 550 1.77 -6.27 -4.80
CA ARG A 550 2.86 -7.24 -4.83
C ARG A 550 2.30 -8.58 -5.32
N GLY A 551 2.37 -8.79 -6.62
CA GLY A 551 2.31 -10.14 -7.16
C GLY A 551 3.47 -10.92 -6.55
N ALA A 552 3.19 -12.03 -5.88
CA ALA A 552 4.22 -13.03 -5.67
C ALA A 552 4.70 -13.44 -7.07
N GLU A 553 5.85 -12.93 -7.50
CA GLU A 553 6.47 -13.36 -8.74
C GLU A 553 6.55 -14.89 -8.68
N PRO A 554 5.96 -15.62 -9.64
CA PRO A 554 5.94 -17.08 -9.63
C PRO A 554 7.35 -17.67 -9.74
N VAL A 555 8.40 -16.85 -9.82
CA VAL A 555 9.80 -17.24 -9.92
C VAL A 555 10.22 -18.12 -8.75
N GLU A 556 9.81 -17.85 -7.50
CA GLU A 556 10.15 -18.74 -6.38
C GLU A 556 9.42 -20.09 -6.46
N PHE A 557 8.12 -20.06 -6.81
CA PHE A 557 7.33 -21.28 -6.98
C PHE A 557 7.80 -22.12 -8.17
N LEU A 558 8.13 -21.49 -9.29
CA LEU A 558 8.70 -22.12 -10.48
C LEU A 558 10.13 -22.59 -10.24
N LEU A 559 10.94 -21.87 -9.44
CA LEU A 559 12.24 -22.37 -8.99
C LEU A 559 12.05 -23.62 -8.14
N TRP A 560 11.11 -23.62 -7.20
CA TRP A 560 10.82 -24.78 -6.36
C TRP A 560 10.32 -25.96 -7.18
N VAL A 561 9.41 -25.74 -8.13
CA VAL A 561 8.93 -26.77 -9.08
C VAL A 561 10.07 -27.28 -9.96
N ALA A 562 10.94 -26.40 -10.45
CA ALA A 562 12.09 -26.75 -11.27
C ALA A 562 13.15 -27.54 -10.47
N ILE A 563 13.43 -27.14 -9.22
CA ILE A 563 14.31 -27.83 -8.30
C ILE A 563 13.74 -29.22 -7.98
N MET A 564 12.43 -29.32 -7.71
CA MET A 564 11.77 -30.60 -7.46
C MET A 564 11.76 -31.51 -8.69
N ALA A 565 11.53 -30.95 -9.88
CA ALA A 565 11.63 -31.69 -11.15
C ALA A 565 13.07 -32.17 -11.41
N PHE A 566 14.08 -31.34 -11.11
CA PHE A 566 15.48 -31.69 -11.26
C PHE A 566 15.91 -32.79 -10.28
N VAL A 567 15.48 -32.71 -9.01
CA VAL A 567 15.72 -33.77 -8.01
C VAL A 567 15.00 -35.06 -8.41
N ALA A 568 13.78 -34.99 -8.92
CA ALA A 568 13.05 -36.16 -9.42
C ALA A 568 13.77 -36.82 -10.62
N LEU A 569 14.31 -36.02 -11.55
CA LEU A 569 15.11 -36.50 -12.69
C LEU A 569 16.47 -37.07 -12.28
N ALA A 570 17.11 -36.51 -11.25
CA ALA A 570 18.39 -36.99 -10.72
C ALA A 570 18.25 -38.29 -9.92
N VAL A 571 17.09 -38.53 -9.30
CA VAL A 571 16.79 -39.72 -8.49
C VAL A 571 16.06 -40.79 -9.30
N ALA A 572 15.50 -40.45 -10.47
CA ALA A 572 14.90 -41.42 -11.38
C ALA A 572 15.93 -42.49 -11.79
N PRO A 573 15.60 -43.79 -11.64
CA PRO A 573 16.50 -44.85 -12.05
C PRO A 573 16.76 -44.72 -13.55
N ARG A 574 18.02 -44.50 -13.95
CA ARG A 574 18.44 -44.61 -15.35
C ARG A 574 18.11 -46.03 -15.81
N VAL A 575 16.98 -46.18 -16.48
CA VAL A 575 16.66 -47.40 -17.21
C VAL A 575 17.64 -47.46 -18.37
N ARG A 576 18.71 -48.23 -18.21
CA ARG A 576 19.50 -48.70 -19.34
C ARG A 576 18.54 -49.55 -20.18
N LEU A 577 18.08 -49.00 -21.29
CA LEU A 577 17.49 -49.79 -22.36
C LEU A 577 18.63 -50.64 -22.92
N ASP A 578 18.80 -51.85 -22.39
CA ASP A 578 19.61 -52.85 -23.06
C ASP A 578 18.97 -53.11 -24.43
N ARG A 579 19.70 -52.76 -25.49
CA ARG A 579 19.36 -53.06 -26.89
C ARG A 579 19.10 -54.57 -27.03
N PRO A 580 17.96 -55.02 -27.59
CA PRO A 580 17.92 -56.29 -28.27
C PRO A 580 18.57 -56.09 -29.64
N TYR A 581 19.76 -56.67 -29.81
CA TYR A 581 20.47 -56.75 -31.09
C TYR A 581 19.67 -57.67 -32.01
N TYR A 582 18.86 -57.07 -32.88
CA TYR A 582 18.12 -57.72 -33.97
C TYR A 582 19.05 -58.13 -35.15
N GLU A 583 20.29 -58.50 -34.87
CA GLU A 583 21.29 -58.89 -35.86
C GLU A 583 22.07 -60.15 -35.43
N GLU A 584 21.37 -61.19 -35.01
CA GLU A 584 21.83 -62.57 -35.28
C GLU A 584 21.06 -63.11 -36.49
N VAL A 585 21.21 -62.41 -37.61
CA VAL A 585 20.93 -62.95 -38.94
C VAL A 585 22.01 -63.98 -39.22
N ARG A 586 21.61 -65.26 -39.27
CA ARG A 586 21.99 -66.15 -40.36
C ARG A 586 23.51 -66.29 -40.59
N ALA A 587 24.25 -66.88 -39.63
CA ALA A 587 25.51 -67.59 -39.91
C ALA A 587 26.08 -68.35 -38.68
N ARG A 588 25.38 -69.40 -38.21
CA ARG A 588 25.93 -70.69 -37.72
C ARG A 588 24.86 -71.56 -37.08
#